data_AF-A0A7W4HUS5-F1
#
_entry.id   AF-A0A7W4HUS5-F1
#
_cell.length_a   1.000
_cell.length_b   1.000
_cell.length_c   1.000
_cell.angle_alpha   90.00
_cell.angle_beta   90.00
_cell.angle_gamma   90.00
#
_symmetry.space_group_name_H-M   'P 1'
#
loop_
_entity.id
_entity.type
_entity.pdbx_description
1 polymer ?
#
loop_
_entity_poly.entity_id
_entity_poly.type
_entity_poly.pdbx_seq_one_letter_code
_entity_poly.pdbx_strand_id
1 'polypeptide(L)'
;MTQTLRLEGHSSTTEVYLQGKLEEVGKLVPQGAQPIVITDREVWAQFKDRMPTDWPVYQVVPGEVSKSLRTASNLYRYLQEQRADRS
;
A
#
# COMPACT_ATOMS: atom_id res chain seq x y z
N MET A 1 -11.98 -2.39 -19.58
CA MET A 1 -12.00 -3.75 -19.03
C MET A 1 -10.71 -3.91 -18.25
N THR A 2 -10.75 -4.33 -17.00
CA THR A 2 -9.53 -4.55 -16.20
C THR A 2 -8.77 -5.72 -16.78
N GLN A 3 -7.52 -5.50 -17.19
CA GLN A 3 -6.66 -6.56 -17.71
C GLN A 3 -5.78 -7.07 -16.58
N THR A 4 -5.68 -8.39 -16.42
CA THR A 4 -4.80 -8.99 -15.42
C THR A 4 -3.61 -9.65 -16.10
N LEU A 5 -2.39 -9.26 -15.70
CA LEU A 5 -1.16 -9.97 -16.05
C LEU A 5 -0.72 -10.82 -14.87
N ARG A 6 -0.27 -12.05 -15.14
CA ARG A 6 0.30 -12.93 -14.11
C ARG A 6 1.81 -13.03 -14.32
N LEU A 7 2.55 -12.75 -13.26
CA LEU A 7 4.01 -12.82 -13.23
C LEU A 7 4.40 -13.97 -12.30
N GLU A 8 5.08 -14.98 -12.85
CA GLU A 8 5.59 -16.11 -12.09
C GLU A 8 7.02 -15.81 -11.64
N GLY A 9 7.20 -15.61 -10.33
CA GLY A 9 8.51 -15.51 -9.69
C GLY A 9 8.99 -16.86 -9.17
N HIS A 10 10.22 -16.91 -8.65
CA HIS A 10 10.78 -18.15 -8.12
C HIS A 10 10.00 -18.72 -6.93
N SER A 11 9.50 -17.85 -6.04
CA SER A 11 8.85 -18.23 -4.78
C SER A 11 7.39 -17.80 -4.68
N SER A 12 6.87 -17.04 -5.64
CA SER A 12 5.51 -16.51 -5.60
C SER A 12 5.03 -16.08 -6.98
N THR A 13 3.72 -16.17 -7.19
CA THR A 13 3.05 -15.56 -8.34
C THR A 13 2.48 -14.20 -7.92
N THR A 14 2.65 -13.19 -8.77
CA THR A 14 2.10 -11.86 -8.58
C THR A 14 1.09 -11.55 -9.69
N GLU A 15 -0.08 -11.06 -9.31
CA GLU A 15 -1.07 -10.54 -10.26
C GLU A 15 -0.93 -9.01 -10.39
N VAL A 16 -0.86 -8.52 -11.63
CA VAL A 16 -0.81 -7.09 -11.96
C VAL A 16 -2.12 -6.72 -12.64
N TYR A 17 -2.91 -5.86 -11.98
CA TYR A 17 -4.18 -5.37 -12.49
C TYR A 17 -3.97 -4.05 -13.22
N LEU A 18 -4.12 -4.06 -14.54
CA LEU A 18 -4.00 -2.90 -15.41
C LEU A 18 -5.36 -2.28 -15.69
N GLN A 19 -5.38 -0.95 -15.85
CA GLN A 19 -6.60 -0.15 -16.07
C GLN A 19 -7.63 -0.28 -14.94
N GLY A 20 -7.20 -0.74 -13.76
CA GLY A 20 -8.02 -0.77 -12.55
C GLY A 20 -8.22 0.63 -11.98
N LYS A 21 -9.29 0.80 -11.21
CA LYS A 21 -9.58 2.03 -10.48
C LYS A 21 -9.14 1.90 -9.03
N LEU A 22 -8.67 2.98 -8.43
CA LEU A 22 -8.21 2.97 -7.04
C LEU A 22 -9.35 2.61 -6.07
N GLU A 23 -10.57 3.00 -6.42
CA GLU A 23 -11.82 2.69 -5.74
C GLU A 23 -12.11 1.17 -5.65
N GLU A 24 -11.44 0.37 -6.47
CA GLU A 24 -11.59 -1.09 -6.50
C GLU A 24 -10.59 -1.81 -5.59
N VAL A 25 -9.58 -1.10 -5.04
CA VAL A 25 -8.48 -1.71 -4.27
C VAL A 25 -8.97 -2.53 -3.09
N GLY A 26 -10.03 -2.08 -2.40
CA GLY A 26 -10.63 -2.81 -1.28
C GLY A 26 -11.20 -4.18 -1.67
N LYS A 27 -11.58 -4.38 -2.94
CA LYS A 27 -12.07 -5.67 -3.46
C LYS A 27 -10.93 -6.64 -3.80
N LEU A 28 -9.72 -6.12 -3.97
CA LEU A 28 -8.52 -6.88 -4.34
C LEU A 28 -7.76 -7.37 -3.10
N VAL A 29 -7.95 -6.71 -1.96
CA VAL A 29 -7.33 -7.14 -0.70
C VAL A 29 -8.01 -8.41 -0.19
N PRO A 30 -7.25 -9.44 0.21
CA PRO A 30 -7.82 -10.67 0.78
C PRO A 30 -8.73 -10.39 1.98
N GLN A 31 -9.84 -11.14 2.07
CA GLN A 31 -10.74 -11.02 3.21
C GLN A 31 -10.03 -11.38 4.52
N GLY A 32 -10.20 -10.55 5.55
CA GLY A 32 -9.56 -10.74 6.86
C GLY A 32 -8.15 -10.14 6.98
N ALA A 33 -7.55 -9.67 5.88
CA ALA A 33 -6.30 -8.93 5.95
C ALA A 33 -6.50 -7.55 6.60
N GLN A 34 -5.46 -7.06 7.28
CA GLN A 34 -5.42 -5.71 7.88
C GLN A 34 -4.43 -4.83 7.10
N PRO A 35 -4.84 -4.24 5.97
CA PRO A 35 -3.96 -3.45 5.13
C PRO A 35 -3.56 -2.13 5.81
N ILE A 36 -2.31 -1.74 5.61
CA ILE A 36 -1.77 -0.44 5.99
C ILE A 36 -1.31 0.26 4.73
N VAL A 37 -1.78 1.48 4.50
CA VAL A 37 -1.41 2.28 3.33
C VAL A 37 -0.11 3.02 3.62
N ILE A 38 0.90 2.82 2.78
CA ILE A 38 2.13 3.60 2.79
C ILE A 38 2.15 4.43 1.51
N THR A 39 2.16 5.75 1.64
CA THR A 39 2.05 6.63 0.47
C THR A 39 2.78 7.95 0.66
N ASP A 40 3.00 8.64 -0.44
CA ASP A 40 3.52 10.01 -0.46
C ASP A 40 2.45 10.99 0.05
N ARG A 41 2.86 12.03 0.79
CA ARG A 41 1.95 13.05 1.33
C ARG A 41 1.17 13.81 0.25
N GLU A 42 1.81 14.15 -0.87
CA GLU A 42 1.16 14.88 -1.97
C GLU A 42 0.19 13.98 -2.73
N VAL A 43 0.54 12.69 -2.89
CA VAL A 43 -0.35 11.68 -3.48
C VAL A 43 -1.57 11.47 -2.58
N TRP A 44 -1.37 11.34 -1.27
CA TRP A 44 -2.47 11.18 -0.33
C TRP A 44 -3.44 12.36 -0.37
N ALA A 45 -2.92 13.59 -0.39
CA ALA A 45 -3.75 14.79 -0.46
C ALA A 45 -4.69 14.80 -1.68
N GLN A 46 -4.26 14.22 -2.81
CA GLN A 46 -5.04 14.17 -4.05
C GLN A 46 -6.01 12.99 -4.13
N PHE A 47 -5.66 11.84 -3.53
CA PHE A 47 -6.35 10.57 -3.80
C PHE A 47 -7.02 9.93 -2.59
N LYS A 48 -6.88 10.49 -1.38
CA LYS A 48 -7.47 9.94 -0.15
C LYS A 48 -8.97 9.62 -0.25
N ASP A 49 -9.74 10.44 -0.98
CA ASP A 49 -11.20 10.30 -1.08
C ASP A 49 -11.60 9.11 -1.97
N ARG A 50 -10.64 8.49 -2.67
CA ARG A 50 -10.83 7.32 -3.54
C ARG A 50 -10.34 6.03 -2.88
N MET A 51 -9.80 6.11 -1.66
CA MET A 51 -9.26 5.00 -0.89
C MET A 51 -10.23 4.59 0.23
N PRO A 52 -10.19 3.33 0.69
CA PRO A 52 -10.89 2.94 1.92
C PRO A 52 -10.44 3.81 3.11
N THR A 53 -11.40 4.39 3.82
CA THR A 53 -11.15 5.39 4.86
C THR A 53 -10.82 4.78 6.23
N ASP A 54 -11.05 3.48 6.39
CA ASP A 54 -10.83 2.70 7.59
C ASP A 54 -9.40 2.13 7.71
N TRP A 55 -8.59 2.24 6.65
CA TRP A 55 -7.24 1.70 6.64
C TRP A 55 -6.24 2.68 7.28
N PRO A 56 -5.36 2.23 8.19
CA PRO A 56 -4.29 3.08 8.72
C PRO A 56 -3.36 3.58 7.61
N VAL A 57 -2.90 4.83 7.71
CA VAL A 57 -2.10 5.48 6.66
C VAL A 57 -0.80 6.05 7.23
N TYR A 58 0.34 5.59 6.68
CA TYR A 58 1.64 6.18 6.92
C TYR A 58 2.08 7.02 5.71
N GLN A 59 2.26 8.32 5.92
CA GLN A 59 2.66 9.25 4.86
C GLN A 59 4.17 9.55 4.92
N VAL A 60 4.89 9.26 3.84
CA VAL A 60 6.30 9.64 3.69
C VAL A 60 6.45 11.06 3.15
N VAL A 61 7.59 11.68 3.43
CA VAL A 61 7.99 12.96 2.83
C VAL A 61 8.24 12.74 1.33
N PRO A 62 7.82 13.65 0.44
CA PRO A 62 7.98 13.44 -0.99
C PRO A 62 9.42 13.32 -1.49
N GLY A 63 9.58 12.55 -2.56
CA GLY A 63 10.82 12.46 -3.34
C GLY A 63 11.89 11.51 -2.80
N GLU A 64 13.13 11.64 -3.31
CA GLU A 64 14.27 10.75 -3.03
C GLU A 64 14.65 10.65 -1.54
N VAL A 65 14.35 11.69 -0.76
CA VAL A 65 14.64 11.72 0.68
C VAL A 65 13.87 10.62 1.43
N SER A 66 12.73 10.16 0.91
CA SER A 66 11.98 9.02 1.46
C SER A 66 12.75 7.69 1.35
N LYS A 67 13.69 7.56 0.40
CA LYS A 67 14.50 6.35 0.18
C LYS A 67 15.73 6.31 1.09
N SER A 68 15.53 6.55 2.39
CA SER A 68 16.59 6.53 3.39
C SER A 68 16.30 5.51 4.49
N LEU A 69 17.36 4.97 5.09
CA LEU A 69 17.24 4.07 6.23
C LEU A 69 16.48 4.72 7.39
N ARG A 70 16.63 6.03 7.57
CA ARG A 70 15.87 6.79 8.58
C ARG A 70 14.36 6.70 8.34
N THR A 71 13.91 6.90 7.11
CA THR A 71 12.49 6.79 6.75
C THR A 71 12.00 5.36 6.92
N ALA A 72 12.78 4.36 6.51
CA ALA A 72 12.46 2.96 6.73
C ALA A 72 12.33 2.62 8.21
N SER A 73 13.26 3.05 9.07
CA SER A 73 13.19 2.84 10.52
C SER A 73 11.95 3.46 11.16
N ASN A 74 11.55 4.66 10.70
CA ASN A 74 10.34 5.31 11.19
C ASN A 74 9.07 4.57 10.74
N LEU A 75 9.04 4.09 9.50
CA LEU A 75 7.95 3.25 9.00
C LEU A 75 7.84 1.96 9.83
N TYR A 76 8.95 1.24 10.07
CA TYR A 76 8.92 0.03 10.88
C TYR A 76 8.43 0.29 12.31
N ARG A 77 8.83 1.41 12.93
CA ARG A 77 8.31 1.80 14.25
C ARG A 77 6.80 2.01 14.22
N TYR A 78 6.31 2.74 13.23
CA TYR A 78 4.87 2.95 13.04
C TYR A 78 4.12 1.62 12.87
N LEU A 79 4.64 0.70 12.04
CA LEU A 79 4.03 -0.62 11.85
C LEU A 79 3.95 -1.42 13.16
N GLN A 80 4.99 -1.35 14.00
CA GLN A 80 4.98 -1.97 15.33
C GLN A 80 3.93 -1.34 16.26
N GLU A 81 3.77 -0.02 16.24
CA GLU A 81 2.74 0.69 17.03
C GLU A 81 1.31 0.32 16.58
N GLN A 82 1.12 0.08 15.28
CA GLN A 82 -0.14 -0.45 14.72
C GLN A 82 -0.35 -1.95 14.99
N ARG A 83 0.58 -2.62 15.67
CA ARG A 83 0.58 -4.07 15.91
C ARG A 83 0.48 -4.89 14.62
N ALA A 84 1.10 -4.39 13.55
CA ALA A 84 1.17 -5.11 12.29
C ALA A 84 1.85 -6.46 12.50
N ASP A 85 1.25 -7.51 11.94
CA ASP A 85 1.73 -8.88 12.07
C ASP A 85 2.01 -9.51 10.70
N ARG A 86 2.24 -10.83 10.70
CA ARG A 86 2.62 -11.59 9.51
C ARG A 86 1.42 -12.30 8.86
N SER A 87 0.22 -12.12 9.41
CA SER A 87 -0.99 -12.87 9.09
C SER A 87 -1.85 -12.18 8.04
#